data_AF-A0A7C6NWC6-F1
#
_entry.id   AF-A0A7C6NWC6-F1
#
_cell.length_a   1.000
_cell.length_b   1.000
_cell.length_c   1.000
_cell.angle_alpha   90.00
_cell.angle_beta   90.00
_cell.angle_gamma   90.00
#
_symmetry.space_group_name_H-M   'P 1'
#
loop_
_entity.id
_entity.type
_entity.pdbx_description
1 polymer ?
#
loop_
_entity_poly.entity_id
_entity_poly.type
_entity_poly.pdbx_seq_one_letter_code
_entity_poly.pdbx_strand_id
1 'polypeptide(L)'
;MRSRDLVYGALLTALSLLIPLAFASYLKVYLPPFSATLASHVPVMLAMLISPAVAIMVGLGSAVGFLIMLGPVIAARALVHVPVGIIGAYLVARNRKFATALLVTAPVHALGEVLAVLPFGFTSYEAWVLVGVGTLLHHGADALISLAVAGSLKIAGVLNTGPRQA
;
A
#
# COMPACT_ATOMS: atom_id res chain seq x y z
N MET A 1 -20.48 -3.47 5.13
CA MET A 1 -19.39 -3.16 6.09
C MET A 1 -20.00 -3.01 7.47
N ARG A 2 -19.31 -3.49 8.52
CA ARG A 2 -19.76 -3.27 9.92
C ARG A 2 -19.19 -1.97 10.47
N SER A 3 -19.74 -1.44 11.56
CA SER A 3 -19.25 -0.20 12.20
C SER A 3 -17.76 -0.26 12.54
N ARG A 4 -17.27 -1.42 12.99
CA ARG A 4 -15.84 -1.64 13.25
C ARG A 4 -14.97 -1.45 12.01
N ASP A 5 -15.43 -1.94 10.86
CA ASP A 5 -14.69 -1.84 9.60
C ASP A 5 -14.64 -0.39 9.13
N LEU A 6 -15.72 0.38 9.35
CA LEU A 6 -15.75 1.83 9.08
C LEU A 6 -14.75 2.60 9.94
N VAL A 7 -14.68 2.30 11.25
CA VAL A 7 -13.74 2.96 12.16
C VAL A 7 -12.29 2.69 11.77
N TYR A 8 -11.93 1.42 11.54
CA TYR A 8 -10.57 1.11 11.08
C TYR A 8 -10.29 1.67 9.69
N GLY A 9 -11.28 1.64 8.79
CA GLY A 9 -11.15 2.24 7.46
C GLY A 9 -10.88 3.73 7.53
N ALA A 10 -11.61 4.47 8.36
CA ALA A 10 -11.38 5.89 8.57
C ALA A 10 -9.98 6.17 9.14
N LEU A 11 -9.56 5.43 10.17
CA LEU A 11 -8.24 5.59 10.79
C LEU A 11 -7.10 5.30 9.80
N LEU A 12 -7.15 4.17 9.09
CA LEU A 12 -6.13 3.79 8.12
C LEU A 12 -6.14 4.73 6.91
N THR A 13 -7.30 5.23 6.48
CA THR A 13 -7.39 6.22 5.40
C THR A 13 -6.75 7.54 5.83
N ALA A 14 -7.02 7.99 7.07
CA ALA A 14 -6.38 9.17 7.63
C ALA A 14 -4.86 9.01 7.71
N LEU A 15 -4.35 7.86 8.15
CA LEU A 15 -2.91 7.57 8.11
C LEU A 15 -2.36 7.55 6.69
N SER A 16 -3.10 6.97 5.73
CA SER A 16 -2.68 6.92 4.33
C SER A 16 -2.63 8.29 3.66
N LEU A 17 -3.42 9.27 4.13
CA LEU A 17 -3.31 10.67 3.73
C LEU A 17 -2.14 11.35 4.45
N LEU A 18 -2.01 11.12 5.75
CA LEU A 18 -1.03 11.79 6.60
C LEU A 18 0.40 11.43 6.24
N ILE A 19 0.69 10.15 5.96
CA ILE A 19 2.06 9.69 5.69
C ILE A 19 2.69 10.44 4.51
N PRO A 20 2.10 10.53 3.30
CA PRO A 20 2.71 11.32 2.23
C PRO A 20 2.83 12.80 2.62
N LEU A 21 1.87 13.40 3.32
CA LEU A 21 1.95 14.81 3.72
C LEU A 21 3.04 15.08 4.76
N ALA A 22 3.25 14.15 5.70
CA ALA A 22 4.16 14.33 6.82
C ALA A 22 5.57 13.79 6.53
N PHE A 23 5.69 12.66 5.82
CA PHE A 23 6.95 11.94 5.65
C PHE A 23 7.62 12.22 4.31
N ALA A 24 6.88 12.66 3.29
CA ALA A 24 7.46 12.84 1.95
C ALA A 24 8.51 13.96 1.87
N SER A 25 8.66 14.77 2.93
CA SER A 25 9.67 15.82 3.04
C SER A 25 11.04 15.31 3.52
N TYR A 26 11.12 14.18 4.25
CA TYR A 26 12.40 13.68 4.81
C TYR A 26 12.59 12.15 4.78
N LEU A 27 11.55 11.34 4.61
CA LEU A 27 11.64 9.87 4.45
C LEU A 27 11.31 9.43 3.02
N LYS A 28 11.53 10.31 2.04
CA LYS A 28 11.27 10.04 0.63
C LYS A 28 12.56 9.90 -0.16
N VAL A 29 12.63 8.85 -0.97
CA VAL A 29 13.52 8.77 -2.13
C VAL A 29 12.75 9.24 -3.36
N TYR A 30 13.26 10.22 -4.09
CA TYR A 30 12.57 10.81 -5.25
C TYR A 30 13.48 10.87 -6.47
N LEU A 31 13.17 10.04 -7.45
CA LEU A 31 13.88 9.90 -8.72
C LEU A 31 12.79 9.76 -9.81
N PRO A 32 12.17 10.86 -10.26
CA PRO A 32 10.99 10.82 -11.12
C PRO A 32 11.15 9.88 -12.32
N PRO A 33 10.11 9.11 -12.69
CA PRO A 33 8.78 9.06 -12.09
C PRO A 33 8.70 8.20 -10.82
N PHE A 34 9.81 7.63 -10.37
CA PHE A 34 9.87 6.87 -9.13
C PHE A 34 9.88 7.80 -7.90
N SER A 35 9.14 7.36 -6.89
CA SER A 35 9.05 7.98 -5.58
C SER A 35 8.77 6.89 -4.58
N ALA A 36 9.47 6.94 -3.46
CA ALA A 36 9.32 6.02 -2.35
C ALA A 36 9.31 6.78 -1.03
N THR A 37 8.13 7.04 -0.47
CA THR A 37 7.95 7.54 0.89
C THR A 37 7.83 6.35 1.84
N LEU A 38 8.78 6.18 2.77
CA LEU A 38 8.77 5.05 3.70
C LEU A 38 7.43 4.96 4.45
N ALA A 39 6.93 3.73 4.63
CA ALA A 39 5.66 3.38 5.26
C ALA A 39 4.38 3.77 4.49
N SER A 40 4.46 4.35 3.29
CA SER A 40 3.27 4.79 2.55
C SER A 40 2.31 3.66 2.17
N HIS A 41 2.79 2.42 2.03
CA HIS A 41 1.93 1.26 1.75
C HIS A 41 1.39 0.61 3.03
N VAL A 42 1.95 0.91 4.20
CA VAL A 42 1.60 0.24 5.46
C VAL A 42 0.11 0.32 5.77
N PRO A 43 -0.59 1.46 5.62
CA PRO A 43 -2.02 1.53 5.87
C PRO A 43 -2.84 0.60 4.96
N VAL A 44 -2.55 0.57 3.64
CA VAL A 44 -3.30 -0.27 2.70
C VAL A 44 -2.97 -1.76 2.88
N MET A 45 -1.73 -2.08 3.26
CA MET A 45 -1.32 -3.44 3.62
C MET A 45 -2.06 -3.92 4.87
N LEU A 46 -2.13 -3.12 5.93
CA LEU A 46 -2.91 -3.47 7.12
C LEU A 46 -4.41 -3.55 6.82
N ALA A 47 -4.93 -2.73 5.90
CA ALA A 47 -6.32 -2.79 5.47
C ALA A 47 -6.71 -4.14 4.84
N MET A 48 -5.74 -4.88 4.27
CA MET A 48 -5.94 -6.25 3.77
C MET A 48 -6.43 -7.21 4.87
N LEU A 49 -6.06 -6.97 6.14
CA LEU A 49 -6.47 -7.79 7.28
C LEU A 49 -7.91 -7.54 7.72
N ILE A 50 -8.58 -6.50 7.18
CA ILE A 50 -9.91 -6.07 7.62
C ILE A 50 -10.96 -6.50 6.60
N SER A 51 -10.93 -5.93 5.40
CA SER A 51 -11.84 -6.30 4.30
C SER A 51 -11.43 -5.63 2.98
N PRO A 52 -11.88 -6.15 1.83
CA PRO A 52 -11.66 -5.50 0.53
C PRO A 52 -12.19 -4.07 0.46
N ALA A 53 -13.35 -3.79 1.08
CA ALA A 53 -13.94 -2.45 1.07
C ALA A 53 -13.08 -1.43 1.84
N VAL A 54 -12.49 -1.85 2.97
CA VAL A 54 -11.54 -1.01 3.71
C VAL A 54 -10.26 -0.79 2.92
N ALA A 55 -9.73 -1.82 2.26
CA ALA A 55 -8.56 -1.69 1.40
C ALA A 55 -8.78 -0.72 0.23
N ILE A 56 -9.97 -0.70 -0.37
CA ILE A 56 -10.36 0.28 -1.40
C ILE A 56 -10.30 1.71 -0.83
N MET A 57 -10.97 1.96 0.30
CA MET A 57 -10.99 3.29 0.93
C MET A 57 -9.58 3.81 1.20
N VAL A 58 -8.73 2.96 1.77
CA VAL A 58 -7.36 3.34 2.13
C VAL A 58 -6.50 3.55 0.89
N GLY A 59 -6.62 2.69 -0.14
CA GLY A 59 -5.91 2.86 -1.41
C GLY A 59 -6.29 4.17 -2.12
N LEU A 60 -7.58 4.54 -2.12
CA LEU A 60 -8.04 5.82 -2.65
C LEU A 60 -7.52 7.00 -1.83
N GLY A 61 -7.53 6.89 -0.50
CA GLY A 61 -6.93 7.89 0.38
C GLY A 61 -5.44 8.10 0.10
N SER A 62 -4.70 7.03 -0.17
CA SER A 62 -3.30 7.09 -0.59
C SER A 62 -3.12 7.92 -1.86
N ALA A 63 -3.91 7.63 -2.90
CA ALA A 63 -3.85 8.36 -4.16
C ALA A 63 -4.13 9.86 -3.98
N VAL A 64 -5.11 10.22 -3.15
CA VAL A 64 -5.41 11.62 -2.82
C VAL A 64 -4.24 12.28 -2.07
N GLY A 65 -3.65 11.59 -1.08
CA GLY A 65 -2.51 12.12 -0.33
C GLY A 65 -1.30 12.39 -1.22
N PHE A 66 -1.00 11.48 -2.14
CA PHE A 66 0.07 11.67 -3.12
C PHE A 66 -0.26 12.71 -4.18
N LEU A 67 -1.52 12.87 -4.58
CA LEU A 67 -1.94 13.95 -5.49
C LEU A 67 -1.63 15.32 -4.89
N ILE A 68 -1.99 15.52 -3.62
CA ILE A 68 -1.75 16.77 -2.91
C ILE A 68 -0.24 17.03 -2.76
N MET A 69 0.54 15.98 -2.44
CA MET A 69 1.95 16.15 -2.10
C MET A 69 2.90 16.17 -3.30
N LEU A 70 2.71 15.30 -4.30
CA LEU A 70 3.68 15.01 -5.36
C LEU A 70 3.09 15.11 -6.78
N GLY A 71 1.80 15.40 -6.92
CA GLY A 71 1.16 15.64 -8.21
C GLY A 71 0.63 14.39 -8.94
N PRO A 72 0.09 14.58 -10.15
CA PRO A 72 -0.78 13.60 -10.81
C PRO A 72 -0.09 12.31 -11.25
N VAL A 73 1.19 12.35 -11.63
CA VAL A 73 1.93 11.14 -12.04
C VAL A 73 2.08 10.17 -10.86
N ILE A 74 2.45 10.70 -9.69
CA ILE A 74 2.61 9.87 -8.48
C ILE A 74 1.25 9.45 -7.94
N ALA A 75 0.22 10.29 -8.05
CA ALA A 75 -1.15 9.91 -7.71
C ALA A 75 -1.68 8.76 -8.58
N ALA A 76 -1.40 8.78 -9.89
CA ALA A 76 -1.78 7.71 -10.81
C ALA A 76 -1.10 6.38 -10.46
N ARG A 77 0.18 6.42 -10.06
CA ARG A 77 0.87 5.25 -9.48
C ARG A 77 0.19 4.79 -8.18
N ALA A 78 -0.06 5.71 -7.25
CA ALA A 78 -0.69 5.38 -5.97
C ALA A 78 -2.12 4.81 -6.10
N LEU A 79 -2.84 5.04 -7.20
CA LEU A 79 -4.12 4.35 -7.48
C LEU A 79 -3.96 2.82 -7.58
N VAL A 80 -2.77 2.32 -7.91
CA VAL A 80 -2.45 0.88 -7.93
C VAL A 80 -2.58 0.24 -6.54
N HIS A 81 -2.51 1.04 -5.47
CA HIS A 81 -2.75 0.55 -4.11
C HIS A 81 -4.16 -0.05 -3.94
N VAL A 82 -5.14 0.40 -4.74
CA VAL A 82 -6.52 -0.14 -4.71
C VAL A 82 -6.56 -1.61 -5.15
N PRO A 83 -6.17 -1.99 -6.38
CA PRO A 83 -6.16 -3.39 -6.78
C PRO A 83 -5.21 -4.25 -5.92
N VAL A 84 -4.06 -3.72 -5.49
CA VAL A 84 -3.15 -4.40 -4.55
C VAL A 84 -3.85 -4.74 -3.25
N GLY A 85 -4.50 -3.75 -2.63
CA GLY A 85 -5.25 -3.91 -1.39
C GLY A 85 -6.42 -4.89 -1.53
N ILE A 86 -7.17 -4.83 -2.63
CA ILE A 86 -8.28 -5.75 -2.93
C ILE A 86 -7.77 -7.19 -3.02
N ILE A 87 -6.74 -7.45 -3.83
CA ILE A 87 -6.19 -8.79 -4.05
C ILE A 87 -5.65 -9.35 -2.72
N GLY A 88 -4.88 -8.54 -1.99
CA GLY A 88 -4.36 -8.93 -0.68
C GLY A 88 -5.47 -9.27 0.32
N ALA A 89 -6.51 -8.43 0.40
CA ALA A 89 -7.66 -8.67 1.28
C ALA A 89 -8.40 -9.96 0.93
N TYR A 90 -8.58 -10.25 -0.35
CA TYR A 90 -9.21 -11.49 -0.81
C TYR A 90 -8.39 -12.75 -0.53
N LEU A 91 -7.05 -12.65 -0.53
CA LEU A 91 -6.17 -13.76 -0.14
C LEU A 91 -6.28 -14.02 1.36
N VAL A 92 -6.21 -12.97 2.18
CA VAL A 92 -6.36 -13.09 3.64
C VAL A 92 -7.73 -13.65 4.02
N ALA A 93 -8.81 -13.16 3.38
CA ALA A 93 -10.17 -13.66 3.60
C ALA A 93 -10.32 -15.16 3.27
N ARG A 94 -9.48 -15.71 2.39
CA ARG A 94 -9.39 -17.15 2.07
C ARG A 94 -8.37 -17.89 2.96
N ASN A 95 -8.14 -17.40 4.17
CA ASN A 95 -7.23 -17.99 5.16
C ASN A 95 -5.77 -18.13 4.71
N ARG A 96 -5.32 -17.34 3.72
CA ARG A 96 -3.89 -17.25 3.41
C ARG A 96 -3.20 -16.37 4.45
N LYS A 97 -1.91 -16.64 4.71
CA LYS A 97 -1.11 -15.84 5.65
C LYS A 97 -0.96 -14.41 5.13
N PHE A 98 -0.87 -13.43 6.03
CA PHE A 98 -0.64 -12.03 5.63
C PHE A 98 0.65 -11.87 4.82
N ALA A 99 1.75 -12.50 5.25
CA ALA A 99 3.01 -12.51 4.50
C ALA A 99 2.85 -13.07 3.06
N THR A 100 1.97 -14.06 2.86
CA THR A 100 1.68 -14.57 1.51
C THR A 100 0.92 -13.55 0.68
N ALA A 101 -0.01 -12.80 1.27
CA ALA A 101 -0.71 -11.73 0.57
C ALA A 101 0.26 -10.60 0.14
N LEU A 102 1.18 -10.20 1.02
CA LEU A 102 2.22 -9.22 0.71
C LEU A 102 3.14 -9.71 -0.43
N LEU A 103 3.64 -10.95 -0.33
CA LEU A 103 4.50 -11.53 -1.36
C LEU A 103 3.81 -11.62 -2.73
N VAL A 104 2.54 -12.06 -2.78
CA VAL A 104 1.79 -12.20 -4.03
C VAL A 104 1.42 -10.84 -4.63
N THR A 105 1.18 -9.83 -3.79
CA THR A 105 0.80 -8.49 -4.28
C THR A 105 1.99 -7.63 -4.70
N ALA A 106 3.22 -7.93 -4.27
CA ALA A 106 4.42 -7.23 -4.71
C ALA A 106 4.60 -7.15 -6.24
N PRO A 107 4.54 -8.25 -7.02
CA PRO A 107 4.64 -8.17 -8.48
C PRO A 107 3.44 -7.44 -9.11
N VAL A 108 2.23 -7.59 -8.56
CA VAL A 108 1.04 -6.85 -9.03
C VAL A 108 1.23 -5.35 -8.83
N HIS A 109 1.81 -4.96 -7.70
CA HIS A 109 2.09 -3.57 -7.38
C HIS A 109 3.10 -2.97 -8.35
N ALA A 110 4.25 -3.62 -8.53
CA ALA A 110 5.29 -3.16 -9.44
C ALA A 110 4.79 -3.06 -10.89
N LEU A 111 4.10 -4.10 -11.38
CA LEU A 111 3.53 -4.09 -12.73
C LEU A 111 2.47 -3.00 -12.89
N GLY A 112 1.59 -2.83 -11.91
CA GLY A 112 0.58 -1.77 -11.95
C GLY A 112 1.20 -0.38 -12.01
N GLU A 113 2.24 -0.11 -11.23
CA GLU A 113 2.92 1.20 -11.27
C GLU A 113 3.70 1.43 -12.57
N VAL A 114 4.35 0.40 -13.12
CA VAL A 114 4.97 0.46 -14.46
C VAL A 114 3.92 0.86 -15.49
N LEU A 115 2.78 0.17 -15.51
CA LEU A 115 1.69 0.46 -16.44
C LEU A 115 1.07 1.85 -16.20
N ALA A 116 1.06 2.33 -14.96
CA ALA A 116 0.55 3.66 -14.63
C ALA A 116 1.42 4.80 -15.19
N VAL A 117 2.75 4.60 -15.32
CA VAL A 117 3.65 5.67 -15.80
C VAL A 117 3.80 5.70 -17.32
N LEU A 118 3.62 4.58 -18.03
CA LEU A 118 3.80 4.53 -19.49
C LEU A 118 2.95 5.56 -20.27
N PRO A 119 1.66 5.82 -19.93
CA PRO A 119 0.85 6.82 -20.63
C PRO A 119 1.37 8.26 -20.51
N PHE A 120 2.25 8.52 -19.54
CA PHE A 120 2.86 9.84 -19.34
C PHE A 120 4.15 10.05 -20.15
N GLY A 121 4.55 9.09 -21.00
CA GLY A 121 5.68 9.23 -21.93
C GLY A 121 7.05 8.93 -21.33
N PHE A 122 7.12 8.36 -20.13
CA PHE A 122 8.38 7.91 -19.52
C PHE A 122 9.00 6.75 -20.31
N THR A 123 10.33 6.73 -20.36
CA THR A 123 11.11 5.72 -21.08
C THR A 123 10.92 4.32 -20.51
N SER A 124 11.25 3.30 -21.29
CA SER A 124 11.23 1.90 -20.82
C SER A 124 12.15 1.69 -19.60
N TYR A 125 13.30 2.37 -19.54
CA TYR A 125 14.20 2.29 -18.39
C TYR A 125 13.55 2.89 -17.13
N GLU A 126 12.95 4.09 -17.24
CA GLU A 126 12.25 4.73 -16.12
C GLU A 126 11.07 3.90 -15.62
N ALA A 127 10.29 3.32 -16.54
CA ALA A 127 9.12 2.54 -16.16
C ALA A 127 9.50 1.17 -15.55
N TRP A 128 10.34 0.38 -16.22
CA TRP A 128 10.62 -1.00 -15.79
C TRP A 128 11.70 -1.09 -14.70
N VAL A 129 12.74 -0.25 -14.79
CA VAL A 129 13.86 -0.31 -13.86
C VAL A 129 13.61 0.63 -12.68
N LEU A 130 13.47 1.94 -12.92
CA LEU A 130 13.32 2.89 -11.81
C LEU A 130 12.02 2.65 -11.04
N VAL A 131 10.88 2.58 -11.73
CA VAL A 131 9.59 2.31 -11.09
C VAL A 131 9.44 0.84 -10.74
N GLY A 132 9.50 -0.08 -11.71
CA GLY A 132 9.26 -1.50 -11.45
C GLY A 132 10.12 -2.10 -10.33
N VAL A 133 11.46 -1.99 -10.43
CA VAL A 133 12.37 -2.53 -9.40
C VAL A 133 12.30 -1.69 -8.12
N GLY A 134 12.25 -0.37 -8.23
CA GLY A 134 12.13 0.52 -7.08
C GLY A 134 10.89 0.21 -6.22
N THR A 135 9.75 -0.06 -6.88
CA THR A 135 8.48 -0.41 -6.24
C THR A 135 8.53 -1.77 -5.56
N LEU A 136 9.24 -2.75 -6.11
CA LEU A 136 9.46 -4.02 -5.41
C LEU A 136 10.27 -3.84 -4.12
N LEU A 137 11.36 -3.06 -4.18
CA LEU A 137 12.19 -2.78 -3.01
C LEU A 137 11.42 -2.01 -1.93
N HIS A 138 10.69 -0.96 -2.32
CA HIS A 138 9.85 -0.20 -1.40
C HIS A 138 8.74 -1.09 -0.83
N HIS A 139 7.97 -1.79 -1.67
CA HIS A 139 6.93 -2.70 -1.19
C HIS A 139 7.48 -3.71 -0.19
N GLY A 140 8.69 -4.25 -0.42
CA GLY A 140 9.38 -5.12 0.52
C GLY A 140 9.66 -4.46 1.88
N ALA A 141 10.20 -3.24 1.87
CA ALA A 141 10.46 -2.48 3.10
C ALA A 141 9.16 -2.22 3.89
N ASP A 142 8.11 -1.76 3.21
CA ASP A 142 6.82 -1.49 3.85
C ASP A 142 6.14 -2.79 4.30
N ALA A 143 6.30 -3.89 3.57
CA ALA A 143 5.79 -5.20 3.98
C ALA A 143 6.41 -5.69 5.29
N LEU A 144 7.73 -5.48 5.49
CA LEU A 144 8.39 -5.80 6.76
C LEU A 144 7.83 -4.96 7.91
N ILE A 145 7.62 -3.66 7.68
CA ILE A 145 6.99 -2.76 8.67
C ILE A 145 5.57 -3.24 8.97
N SER A 146 4.77 -3.55 7.95
CA SER A 146 3.41 -4.05 8.11
C SER A 146 3.34 -5.36 8.89
N LEU A 147 4.28 -6.29 8.67
CA LEU A 147 4.36 -7.53 9.44
C LEU A 147 4.66 -7.25 10.92
N ALA A 148 5.62 -6.36 11.21
CA ALA A 148 5.96 -5.99 12.58
C ALA A 148 4.79 -5.29 13.31
N VAL A 149 4.09 -4.38 12.60
CA VAL A 149 2.91 -3.70 13.14
C VAL A 149 1.75 -4.68 13.35
N ALA A 150 1.46 -5.56 12.38
CA ALA A 150 0.41 -6.57 12.51
C ALA A 150 0.70 -7.53 13.68
N GLY A 151 1.94 -7.97 13.84
CA GLY A 151 2.36 -8.80 14.98
C GLY A 151 2.12 -8.10 16.32
N SER A 152 2.52 -6.82 16.43
CA SER A 152 2.30 -6.01 17.63
C SER A 152 0.80 -5.84 17.94
N LEU A 153 -0.02 -5.57 16.93
CA LEU A 153 -1.47 -5.44 17.08
C LEU A 153 -2.17 -6.75 17.48
N LYS A 154 -1.64 -7.90 17.04
CA LYS A 154 -2.12 -9.22 17.47
C LYS A 154 -1.78 -9.48 18.94
N ILE A 155 -0.57 -9.17 19.39
CA ILE A 155 -0.18 -9.28 20.80
C ILE A 155 -1.07 -8.40 21.67
N ALA A 156 -1.39 -7.18 21.21
CA ALA A 156 -2.29 -6.26 21.90
C ALA A 156 -3.78 -6.65 21.85
N GLY A 157 -4.15 -7.76 21.20
CA GLY A 157 -5.54 -8.22 21.09
C GLY A 157 -6.43 -7.38 20.16
N VAL A 158 -5.85 -6.49 19.35
CA VAL A 158 -6.60 -5.63 18.40
C VAL A 158 -7.03 -6.43 17.17
N LEU A 159 -6.16 -7.32 16.67
CA LEU A 159 -6.43 -8.15 15.50
C LEU A 159 -6.98 -9.52 15.91
N ASN A 160 -8.29 -9.72 15.70
CA ASN A 160 -8.91 -11.04 15.72
C ASN A 160 -8.65 -11.78 14.39
N THR A 161 -7.38 -12.06 14.12
CA THR A 161 -6.98 -12.93 13.00
C THR A 161 -6.72 -14.33 13.53
N GLY A 162 -7.02 -15.37 12.73
CA GLY A 162 -6.77 -16.75 13.16
C GLY A 162 -5.30 -16.99 13.51
N PRO A 163 -4.95 -18.03 14.29
CA PRO A 163 -3.58 -18.26 14.79
C PRO A 163 -2.49 -18.22 13.71
N ARG A 164 -2.85 -18.54 12.45
CA ARG A 164 -1.96 -18.66 11.29
C ARG A 164 -1.90 -17.42 10.39
N GLN A 165 -2.69 -16.38 10.63
CA GLN A 165 -2.91 -15.29 9.66
C GLN A 165 -2.00 -14.06 9.85
N ALA A 166 -1.52 -13.81 11.07
CA ALA A 166 -0.57 -12.74 11.41
C ALA A 166 0.65 -13.31 12.12
#